data_AF-A0A1S3Y573-F1
#
_entry.id   AF-A0A1S3Y573-F1
#
_cell.length_a   1.000
_cell.length_b   1.000
_cell.length_c   1.000
_cell.angle_alpha   90.00
_cell.angle_beta   90.00
_cell.angle_gamma   90.00
#
_symmetry.space_group_name_H-M   'P 1'
#
loop_
_entity.id
_entity.type
_entity.pdbx_description
1 polymer ?
#
loop_
_entity_poly.entity_id
_entity_poly.type
_entity_poly.pdbx_seq_one_letter_code
_entity_poly.pdbx_strand_id
1 'polypeptide(L)'
;MAKSCENGHPVKAFGWAARDTSGILSPFNFSRRATGKKDVQFKVMYCGICHSDLHQLKNEWSNSIYPMVPGLVPFSYFSFIYLHMN
;
A
#
# COMPACT_ATOMS: atom_id res chain seq x y z
N MET A 1 9.77 -0.70 -20.00
CA MET A 1 8.30 -0.78 -19.94
C MET A 1 7.90 -1.13 -18.51
N ALA A 2 7.39 -0.17 -17.73
CA ALA A 2 7.05 -0.42 -16.33
C ALA A 2 5.89 -1.42 -16.27
N LYS A 3 6.12 -2.55 -15.59
CA LYS A 3 5.10 -3.58 -15.38
C LYS A 3 3.96 -2.94 -14.58
N SER A 4 2.74 -2.95 -15.11
CA SER A 4 1.58 -2.38 -14.40
C SER A 4 1.44 -3.04 -13.02
N CYS A 5 1.36 -2.23 -11.96
CA CYS A 5 1.26 -2.70 -10.56
C CYS A 5 0.05 -3.63 -10.33
N GLU A 6 -0.96 -3.53 -11.18
CA GLU A 6 -2.18 -4.35 -11.12
C GLU A 6 -1.97 -5.79 -11.62
N ASN A 7 -1.10 -6.01 -12.60
CA ASN A 7 -0.95 -7.33 -13.26
C ASN A 7 0.33 -8.06 -12.83
N GLY A 8 0.99 -7.60 -11.77
CA GLY A 8 2.25 -8.16 -11.29
C GLY A 8 2.11 -9.50 -10.56
N HIS A 9 0.97 -9.74 -9.92
CA HIS A 9 0.75 -10.86 -9.02
C HIS A 9 -0.70 -11.39 -9.03
N PRO A 10 -0.97 -12.62 -8.57
CA PRO A 10 -2.27 -13.25 -8.71
C PRO A 10 -3.37 -12.69 -7.79
N VAL A 11 -3.02 -12.06 -6.67
CA VAL A 11 -4.01 -11.53 -5.72
C VAL A 11 -4.25 -10.06 -6.02
N LYS A 12 -5.45 -9.71 -6.48
CA LYS A 12 -5.83 -8.30 -6.68
C LYS A 12 -6.09 -7.62 -5.35
N ALA A 13 -5.65 -6.38 -5.24
CA ALA A 13 -5.83 -5.53 -4.09
C ALA A 13 -6.16 -4.10 -4.55
N PHE A 14 -6.83 -3.36 -3.68
CA PHE A 14 -7.20 -1.98 -3.94
C PHE A 14 -6.83 -1.13 -2.74
N GLY A 15 -6.57 0.14 -2.94
CA GLY A 15 -6.20 1.02 -1.84
C GLY A 15 -6.15 2.45 -2.30
N TRP A 16 -5.60 3.28 -1.44
CA TRP A 16 -5.39 4.69 -1.73
C TRP A 16 -3.89 4.94 -1.77
N ALA A 17 -3.43 5.53 -2.87
CA ALA A 17 -2.03 5.82 -3.07
C ALA A 17 -1.81 7.31 -3.38
N ALA A 18 -0.73 7.86 -2.82
CA ALA A 18 -0.14 9.08 -3.34
C ALA A 18 0.69 8.75 -4.58
N ARG A 19 0.65 9.65 -5.55
CA ARG A 19 1.39 9.53 -6.81
C ARG A 19 2.53 10.53 -6.92
N ASP A 20 2.54 11.52 -6.04
CA ASP A 20 3.46 12.64 -6.01
C ASP A 20 3.54 13.23 -4.59
N THR A 21 4.40 14.23 -4.43
CA THR A 21 4.73 14.88 -3.16
C THR A 21 3.63 15.82 -2.63
N SER A 22 2.52 16.02 -3.34
CA SER A 22 1.35 16.75 -2.81
C SER A 22 0.73 16.05 -1.60
N GLY A 23 0.95 14.73 -1.47
CA GLY A 23 0.32 13.90 -0.46
C GLY A 23 -1.18 13.67 -0.68
N ILE A 24 -1.70 14.00 -1.88
CA ILE A 24 -3.08 13.71 -2.23
C ILE A 24 -3.21 12.21 -2.53
N LEU A 25 -4.11 11.57 -1.79
CA LEU A 25 -4.42 10.17 -1.97
C LEU A 25 -5.49 9.98 -3.04
N SER A 26 -5.29 9.02 -3.91
CA SER A 26 -6.24 8.65 -4.97
C SER A 26 -6.45 7.13 -4.99
N PRO A 27 -7.62 6.65 -5.43
CA PRO A 27 -7.86 5.23 -5.65
C PRO A 27 -6.78 4.58 -6.51
N PHE A 28 -6.31 3.42 -6.08
CA PHE A 28 -5.20 2.70 -6.69
C PHE A 28 -5.43 1.19 -6.65
N ASN A 29 -5.45 0.57 -7.82
CA ASN A 29 -5.49 -0.88 -7.98
C ASN A 29 -4.07 -1.43 -8.08
N PHE A 30 -3.79 -2.50 -7.35
CA PHE A 30 -2.50 -3.17 -7.38
C PHE A 30 -2.67 -4.67 -7.13
N SER A 31 -1.57 -5.40 -7.22
CA SER A 31 -1.56 -6.84 -6.96
C SER A 31 -0.54 -7.23 -5.90
N ARG A 32 -0.83 -8.35 -5.23
CA ARG A 32 -0.02 -8.95 -4.17
C ARG A 32 0.27 -10.40 -4.50
N ARG A 33 1.42 -10.89 -4.02
CA ARG A 33 1.83 -12.30 -4.17
C ARG A 33 0.79 -13.25 -3.58
N ALA A 34 0.76 -14.48 -4.10
CA ALA A 34 -0.01 -15.55 -3.47
C ALA A 34 0.53 -15.83 -2.05
N THR A 35 -0.37 -16.22 -1.15
CA THR A 35 -0.05 -16.54 0.23
C THR A 35 0.82 -17.79 0.30
N GLY A 36 2.10 -17.63 0.65
CA GLY A 36 3.02 -18.74 0.88
C GLY A 36 2.79 -19.45 2.22
N LYS A 37 3.52 -20.55 2.45
CA LYS A 37 3.41 -21.38 3.68
C LYS A 37 3.69 -20.62 5.00
N LYS A 38 4.39 -19.49 4.92
CA LYS A 38 4.75 -18.64 6.06
C LYS A 38 4.08 -17.27 6.01
N ASP A 39 3.23 -17.03 5.02
CA ASP A 39 2.51 -15.77 4.87
C ASP A 39 1.14 -15.87 5.55
N VAL A 40 0.68 -14.74 6.09
CA VAL A 40 -0.67 -14.61 6.64
C VAL A 40 -1.40 -13.55 5.83
N GLN A 41 -2.52 -13.94 5.24
CA GLN A 41 -3.42 -13.03 4.54
C GLN A 41 -4.64 -12.75 5.42
N PHE A 42 -4.98 -11.48 5.58
CA PHE A 42 -6.12 -11.04 6.38
C PHE A 42 -6.78 -9.84 5.72
N LYS A 43 -8.05 -9.60 6.07
CA LYS A 43 -8.78 -8.42 5.63
C LYS A 43 -8.56 -7.29 6.62
N VAL A 44 -8.09 -6.15 6.13
CA VAL A 44 -7.97 -4.94 6.94
C VAL A 44 -9.34 -4.32 7.11
N MET A 45 -9.76 -4.23 8.37
CA MET A 45 -11.01 -3.56 8.76
C MET A 45 -10.76 -2.09 9.12
N TYR A 46 -9.62 -1.81 9.75
CA TYR A 46 -9.22 -0.49 10.23
C TYR A 46 -7.72 -0.29 10.01
N CYS A 47 -7.33 0.92 9.61
CA CYS A 47 -5.94 1.35 9.53
C CYS A 47 -5.79 2.66 10.32
N GLY A 48 -4.88 2.67 11.30
CA GLY A 48 -4.51 3.91 11.98
C GLY A 48 -3.70 4.80 11.05
N ILE A 49 -3.86 6.12 11.20
CA ILE A 49 -3.06 7.12 10.49
C ILE A 49 -2.25 7.89 11.54
N CYS A 50 -0.95 8.02 11.33
CA CYS A 50 -0.06 8.76 12.20
C CYS A 50 0.53 9.98 11.48
N HIS A 51 1.10 10.91 12.24
CA HIS A 51 1.83 12.06 11.71
C HIS A 51 3.00 11.64 10.78
N SER A 52 3.61 10.48 11.05
CA SER A 52 4.66 9.89 10.20
C SER A 52 4.19 9.52 8.80
N ASP A 53 2.91 9.21 8.61
CA ASP A 53 2.36 8.95 7.27
C ASP A 53 2.34 10.25 6.46
N LEU A 54 2.03 11.39 7.08
CA LEU A 54 2.03 12.69 6.39
C LEU A 54 3.42 13.09 5.90
N HIS A 55 4.44 12.92 6.76
CA HIS A 55 5.84 13.19 6.40
C HIS A 55 6.31 12.33 5.21
N GLN A 56 5.90 11.05 5.19
CA GLN A 56 6.18 10.16 4.06
C GLN A 56 5.39 10.56 2.81
N LEU A 57 4.11 10.89 2.94
CA LEU A 57 3.30 11.29 1.79
C LEU A 57 3.81 12.55 1.09
N LYS A 58 4.36 13.50 1.86
CA LYS A 58 4.92 14.75 1.35
C LYS A 58 6.40 14.65 0.97
N ASN A 59 7.01 13.47 1.14
CA ASN A 59 8.44 13.25 0.90
C ASN A 59 9.36 14.20 1.68
N GLU A 60 8.99 14.58 2.91
CA GLU A 60 9.79 15.51 3.72
C GLU A 60 11.14 14.90 4.15
N TRP A 61 11.25 13.58 4.13
CA TRP A 61 12.50 12.84 4.37
C TRP A 61 13.25 12.47 3.09
N SER A 62 12.82 12.96 1.92
CA SER A 62 13.46 12.74 0.61
C SER A 62 13.68 11.27 0.22
N ASN A 63 12.94 10.33 0.81
CA ASN A 63 13.11 8.88 0.62
C ASN A 63 11.84 8.18 0.13
N SER A 64 10.84 8.94 -0.30
CA SER A 64 9.52 8.40 -0.66
C SER A 64 9.49 7.90 -2.10
N ILE A 65 8.97 6.68 -2.29
CA ILE A 65 8.85 6.02 -3.58
C ILE A 65 7.38 6.00 -3.98
N TYR A 66 7.06 6.60 -5.12
CA TYR A 66 5.71 6.65 -5.67
C TYR A 66 5.52 5.63 -6.80
N PRO A 67 4.32 5.03 -6.95
CA PRO A 67 3.11 5.22 -6.14
C PRO A 67 3.21 4.61 -4.74
N MET A 68 2.85 5.40 -3.72
CA MET A 68 2.96 5.02 -2.29
C MET A 68 1.58 4.79 -1.69
N VAL A 69 1.36 3.61 -1.11
CA VAL A 69 0.18 3.33 -0.27
C VAL A 69 0.60 3.47 1.21
N PRO A 70 0.17 4.53 1.93
CA PRO A 70 0.51 4.72 3.35
C PRO A 70 -0.23 3.72 4.25
N GLY A 71 0.26 3.53 5.49
CA GLY A 71 -0.27 2.53 6.43
C GLY A 71 0.79 1.88 7.32
N LEU A 72 1.82 2.65 7.71
CA LEU A 72 2.98 2.13 8.41
C LEU A 72 2.67 1.85 9.89
N VAL A 73 2.60 0.58 10.29
CA VAL A 73 2.85 0.17 11.69
C VAL A 73 4.33 -0.24 11.77
N PRO A 74 5.18 0.44 12.57
CA PRO A 74 6.64 0.44 12.39
C PRO A 74 7.37 -0.88 12.71
N PHE A 75 6.66 -1.99 12.96
CA PHE A 75 7.28 -3.22 13.46
C PHE A 75 6.80 -4.52 12.83
N SER A 76 6.17 -4.50 11.65
CA SER A 76 5.72 -5.78 11.10
C SER A 76 5.77 -5.86 9.60
N TYR A 77 6.26 -7.02 9.14
CA TYR A 77 6.04 -7.64 7.84
C TYR A 77 4.56 -7.81 7.45
N PHE A 78 3.63 -7.06 8.06
CA PHE A 78 2.22 -7.07 7.72
C PHE A 78 1.97 -6.01 6.67
N SER A 79 2.05 -6.45 5.43
CA SER A 79 1.38 -5.79 4.32
C SER A 79 -0.11 -5.66 4.65
N PHE A 80 -0.56 -4.46 5.01
CA PHE A 80 -1.98 -4.17 5.25
C PHE A 80 -2.76 -4.31 3.93
N ILE A 81 -3.76 -5.20 3.92
CA ILE A 81 -4.54 -5.66 2.76
C ILE A 81 -5.98 -5.16 2.85
N TYR A 82 -6.39 -4.33 1.91
CA TYR A 82 -7.78 -4.28 1.48
C TYR A 82 -8.12 -5.57 0.74
N LEU A 83 -9.16 -6.26 1.19
CA LEU A 83 -9.78 -7.36 0.46
C LEU A 83 -11.26 -7.05 0.28
N HIS A 84 -11.61 -6.50 -0.87
CA HIS A 84 -12.96 -6.62 -1.39
C HIS A 84 -12.88 -6.78 -2.92
N MET A 85 -13.00 -8.02 -3.37
CA MET A 85 -13.61 -8.30 -4.67
C MET A 85 -14.98 -8.89 -4.35
N ASN A 86 -16.04 -8.19 -4.73
CA ASN A 86 -17.28 -8.85 -5.11
C ASN A 86 -17.15 -9.13 -6.61
#